data_AF-A0A812FLJ1-F1
#
_entry.id   AF-A0A812FLJ1-F1
#
_cell.length_a   1.000
_cell.length_b   1.000
_cell.length_c   1.000
_cell.angle_alpha   90.00
_cell.angle_beta   90.00
_cell.angle_gamma   90.00
#
_symmetry.space_group_name_H-M   'P 1'
#
loop_
_entity.id
_entity.type
_entity.pdbx_description
1 polymer ?
#
loop_
_entity_poly.entity_id
_entity_poly.type
_entity_poly.pdbx_seq_one_letter_code
_entity_poly.pdbx_strand_id
1 'polypeptide(L)' 'MFRHGSIGHRDLLSTADRFYQEMESRIRAEGRLYDIHISTTQLMEKLFNRYGFITVSIAEKGFGEGLHQYDMVKSFTR' A
#
# COMPACT_ATOMS: atom_id res chain seq x y z
N MET A 1 -15.25 -0.70 -18.06
CA MET A 1 -15.64 -2.11 -18.32
C MET A 1 -14.36 -2.95 -18.19
N PHE A 2 -14.19 -3.70 -17.09
CA PHE A 2 -12.99 -4.49 -16.83
C PHE A 2 -12.98 -5.74 -17.75
N ARG A 3 -11.91 -5.95 -18.51
CA ARG A 3 -11.78 -7.04 -19.50
C ARG A 3 -11.43 -8.37 -18.82
N HIS A 4 -11.69 -9.48 -19.49
CA HIS A 4 -11.31 -10.82 -19.06
C HIS A 4 -9.80 -10.86 -18.67
N GLY A 5 -9.48 -11.33 -17.46
CA GLY A 5 -8.11 -11.27 -16.90
C GLY A 5 -7.83 -10.09 -15.96
N SER A 6 -8.77 -9.15 -15.80
CA SER A 6 -8.70 -8.17 -14.71
C SER A 6 -8.99 -8.88 -13.38
N ILE A 7 -8.16 -8.66 -12.37
CA ILE A 7 -8.49 -8.98 -10.97
C ILE A 7 -9.74 -8.14 -10.66
N GLY A 8 -10.93 -8.73 -10.79
CA GLY A 8 -12.17 -8.01 -10.52
C GLY A 8 -12.17 -7.50 -9.08
N HIS A 9 -13.05 -6.54 -8.76
CA HIS A 9 -13.20 -6.03 -7.38
C HIS A 9 -13.34 -7.15 -6.33
N ARG A 10 -13.90 -8.31 -6.72
CA ARG A 10 -14.07 -9.50 -5.88
C ARG A 10 -12.75 -10.08 -5.37
N ASP A 11 -11.71 -10.07 -6.19
CA ASP A 11 -10.43 -10.72 -5.88
C ASP A 11 -9.32 -9.71 -5.56
N LEU A 12 -9.65 -8.41 -5.52
CA LEU A 12 -8.68 -7.36 -5.26
C LEU A 12 -8.00 -7.56 -3.91
N LEU A 13 -8.79 -7.78 -2.85
CA LEU A 13 -8.25 -7.94 -1.51
C LEU A 13 -7.45 -9.23 -1.38
N SER A 14 -7.96 -10.35 -1.88
CA SER A 14 -7.24 -11.63 -1.78
C SER A 14 -5.93 -11.64 -2.57
N THR A 15 -5.89 -10.94 -3.71
CA THR A 15 -4.67 -10.80 -4.50
C THR A 15 -3.68 -9.85 -3.84
N ALA A 16 -4.16 -8.70 -3.34
CA ALA A 16 -3.33 -7.77 -2.60
C ALA A 16 -2.77 -8.42 -1.33
N ASP A 17 -3.58 -9.18 -0.59
CA ASP A 17 -3.16 -9.91 0.60
C ASP A 17 -1.97 -10.84 0.28
N ARG A 18 -2.08 -11.65 -0.78
CA ARG A 18 -1.00 -12.53 -1.23
C ARG A 18 0.26 -11.76 -1.62
N PHE A 19 0.08 -10.65 -2.35
CA PHE A 19 1.19 -9.81 -2.79
C PHE A 19 1.95 -9.20 -1.60
N TYR A 20 1.25 -8.59 -0.64
CA TYR A 20 1.88 -8.00 0.54
C TYR A 20 2.54 -9.05 1.44
N GLN A 21 1.89 -10.20 1.63
CA GLN A 21 2.47 -11.31 2.40
C GLN A 21 3.80 -11.80 1.80
N GLU A 22 3.88 -11.95 0.48
CA GLU A 22 5.11 -12.37 -0.20
C GLU A 22 6.22 -11.31 -0.06
N MET A 23 5.89 -10.03 -0.25
CA MET A 23 6.87 -8.95 -0.06
C MET A 23 7.42 -8.93 1.36
N GLU A 24 6.55 -9.04 2.37
CA GLU A 24 6.97 -9.07 3.77
C GLU A 24 7.80 -10.31 4.10
N SER A 25 7.45 -11.47 3.54
CA SER A 25 8.21 -12.70 3.72
C SER A 25 9.65 -12.52 3.22
N ARG A 26 9.84 -11.91 2.06
CA ARG A 26 11.16 -11.62 1.49
C ARG A 26 11.96 -10.62 2.32
N ILE A 27 11.34 -9.53 2.74
CA ILE A 27 12.00 -8.52 3.59
C ILE A 27 12.48 -9.14 4.91
N ARG A 28 11.66 -10.00 5.53
CA ARG A 28 12.04 -10.74 6.73
C ARG A 28 13.19 -11.73 6.46
N ALA A 29 13.14 -12.44 5.33
CA ALA A 29 14.16 -13.42 4.96
C ALA A 29 15.54 -12.78 4.70
N GLU A 30 15.58 -11.55 4.18
CA GLU A 30 16.82 -10.79 4.00
C GLU A 30 17.42 -10.27 5.31
N GLY A 31 16.73 -10.44 6.45
CA GLY A 31 17.21 -10.06 7.78
C GLY A 31 17.31 -8.55 8.00
N ARG A 32 16.77 -7.75 7.09
CA ARG A 32 16.82 -6.30 7.11
C ARG A 32 15.41 -5.75 7.18
N LEU A 33 14.90 -5.64 8.40
CA LEU A 33 13.56 -5.15 8.74
C LEU A 33 13.47 -3.62 8.57
N TYR A 34 13.74 -3.12 7.37
CA TYR A 34 13.60 -1.71 7.06
C TYR A 34 12.12 -1.30 7.06
N ASP A 35 11.88 -0.07 7.51
CA ASP A 35 10.58 0.55 7.36
C ASP A 35 10.26 0.72 5.87
N ILE A 36 9.02 0.39 5.48
CA ILE A 36 8.55 0.57 4.10
C ILE A 36 7.84 1.90 4.02
N HIS A 37 8.34 2.77 3.14
CA HIS A 37 7.74 4.05 2.82
C HIS A 37 7.01 3.96 1.48
N ILE A 38 5.78 4.46 1.43
CA ILE A 38 5.01 4.57 0.20
C ILE A 38 4.40 5.97 0.10
N SER A 39 4.24 6.43 -1.13
CA SER A 39 3.42 7.61 -1.44
C SER A 39 2.23 7.13 -2.26
N THR A 40 1.03 7.44 -1.80
CA THR A 40 -0.21 6.96 -2.42
C THR A 40 -1.29 8.04 -2.43
N THR A 41 -2.40 7.76 -3.08
CA THR A 41 -3.52 8.72 -3.15
C THR A 41 -4.48 8.54 -1.98
N GLN A 42 -5.30 9.54 -1.71
CA GLN A 42 -6.37 9.46 -0.72
C GLN A 42 -7.32 8.26 -0.94
N LEU A 43 -7.42 7.77 -2.18
CA LEU A 43 -8.28 6.64 -2.53
C LEU A 43 -7.76 5.31 -2.01
N MET A 44 -6.44 5.18 -1.88
CA MET A 44 -5.78 3.93 -1.51
C MET A 44 -5.39 3.85 -0.04
N GLU A 45 -5.41 4.98 0.69
CA GLU A 45 -5.03 5.07 2.11
C GLU A 45 -5.65 3.93 2.95
N LYS A 46 -6.97 3.75 2.85
CA LYS A 46 -7.68 2.73 3.63
C LYS A 46 -7.25 1.30 3.30
N LEU A 47 -6.85 1.04 2.05
CA LEU A 47 -6.34 -0.28 1.66
C LEU A 47 -4.98 -0.53 2.30
N PHE A 48 -4.07 0.45 2.24
CA PHE A 48 -2.74 0.35 2.85
C PHE A 48 -2.80 0.29 4.38
N ASN A 49 -3.76 0.97 5.02
CA ASN A 49 -4.00 0.84 6.45
C ASN A 49 -4.28 -0.61 6.86
N ARG A 50 -4.99 -1.41 6.03
CA ARG A 50 -5.24 -2.85 6.30
C ARG A 50 -3.94 -3.66 6.35
N TYR A 51 -2.91 -3.21 5.65
CA TYR A 51 -1.60 -3.85 5.62
C TYR A 51 -0.64 -3.28 6.67
N GLY A 52 -1.09 -2.41 7.58
CA GLY A 52 -0.28 -1.89 8.69
C GLY A 52 0.56 -0.66 8.35
N PHE A 53 0.29 -0.01 7.22
CA PHE A 53 0.82 1.32 6.94
C PHE A 53 0.07 2.37 7.74
N ILE A 54 0.76 3.45 8.11
CA ILE A 54 0.20 4.60 8.81
C ILE A 54 0.56 5.87 8.04
N THR A 55 -0.43 6.73 7.78
CA THR A 55 -0.22 8.04 7.15
C THR A 55 0.64 8.93 8.05
N VAL A 56 1.75 9.44 7.51
CA VAL A 56 2.68 10.35 8.21
C VAL A 56 2.62 11.78 7.69
N SER A 57 2.26 11.96 6.41
CA SER A 57 2.05 13.28 5.81
C SER A 57 1.01 13.23 4.71
N ILE A 58 0.34 14.36 4.53
CA ILE A 58 -0.60 14.59 3.43
C ILE A 58 -0.17 15.88 2.72
N ALA A 59 0.05 15.80 1.41
CA ALA A 59 0.27 16.95 0.56
C ALA A 59 -0.95 17.17 -0.34
N GLU A 60 -1.62 18.30 -0.15
CA GLU A 60 -2.74 18.69 -1.01
C GLU A 60 -2.28 18.86 -2.46
N LYS A 61 -3.07 18.28 -3.37
CA LYS A 61 -2.77 18.23 -4.81
C LYS A 61 -1.38 17.69 -5.16
N GLY A 62 -0.78 16.87 -4.28
CA GLY A 62 0.57 16.30 -4.48
C GLY A 62 0.73 15.46 -5.74
N PHE A 63 -0.36 14.86 -6.23
CA PHE A 63 -0.40 14.15 -7.51
C PHE A 63 -1.22 14.87 -8.60
N GLY A 64 -1.49 16.16 -8.41
CA GLY A 64 -2.31 16.98 -9.31
C GLY A 64 -3.67 17.36 -8.70
N GLU A 65 -4.44 18.12 -9.46
CA GLU A 65 -5.72 18.65 -8.97
C GLU A 65 -6.71 17.54 -8.61
N GLY A 66 -7.26 17.60 -7.40
CA GLY A 66 -8.17 16.58 -6.87
C GLY A 66 -7.48 15.30 -6.39
N LEU A 67 -6.15 15.19 -6.46
CA LEU A 67 -5.41 14.00 -6.04
C LEU A 67 -4.34 14.37 -5.00
N HIS A 68 -4.68 14.12 -3.73
CA HIS A 68 -3.77 14.35 -2.62
C HIS A 68 -2.75 13.22 -2.54
N GLN A 69 -1.52 13.55 -2.18
CA GLN A 69 -0.50 12.58 -1.86
C GLN A 69 -0.55 12.30 -0.36
N TYR A 70 -0.59 11.02 -0.02
CA TYR A 70 -0.53 10.47 1.32
C TYR A 70 0.76 9.69 1.40
N ASP A 71 1.71 10.15 2.20
CA ASP A 71 2.90 9.38 2.51
C ASP A 71 2.60 8.51 3.72
N MET A 72 2.90 7.22 3.60
CA MET A 72 2.59 6.24 4.63
C MET A 72 3.81 5.37 4.93
N VAL A 73 3.91 4.94 6.18
CA VAL A 73 5.02 4.11 6.67
C VAL A 73 4.50 2.86 7.33
N LYS A 74 5.11 1.71 7.02
CA LYS A 74 4.98 0.47 7.78
C LYS A 74 6.32 0.16 8.43
N SER A 75 6.35 0.18 9.76
CA SER A 75 7.56 -0.14 10.52
C SER A 75 7.58 -1.61 10.95
N PHE A 76 8.77 -2.22 10.88
CA PHE A 76 9.02 -3.59 11.32
C PHE A 76 9.85 -3.66 12.62
N THR A 77 10.22 -2.51 13.17
CA THR A 77 11.12 -2.37 14.32
C THR A 77 10.42 -1.98 15.63
N ARG A 78 9.07 -2.02 15.66
CA ARG A 78 8.26 -1.81 16.87
C ARG A 78 7.87 -3.10 17.55
#